data_AF-A0A969Z636-F1
#
_entry.id   AF-A0A969Z636-F1
#
_cell.length_a   1.000
_cell.length_b   1.000
_cell.length_c   1.000
_cell.angle_alpha   90.00
_cell.angle_beta   90.00
_cell.angle_gamma   90.00
#
_symmetry.space_group_name_H-M   'P 1'
#
loop_
_entity.id
_entity.type
_entity.pdbx_description
1 polymer ?
#
loop_
_entity_poly.entity_id
_entity_poly.type
_entity_poly.pdbx_seq_one_letter_code
_entity_poly.pdbx_strand_id
1 'polypeptide(L)'
;MKILKRENSWVWLLLFLFSSGSSTLVLGALLDVYNRDAWYAKWQYWVMGLLFFIFPFFIMLVIFNIQIIALTAAKLDVSGKEIYLSPYIWILCVIIPVFGWIFVLVMYLYLQIFTIIKLYQGEGEKYIM
;
A
#
# COMPACT_ATOMS: atom_id res chain seq x y z
N MET A 1 28.57 13.34 0.98
CA MET A 1 27.14 13.48 0.60
C MET A 1 26.53 14.75 1.20
N LYS A 2 26.55 15.89 0.49
CA LYS A 2 26.08 17.17 1.06
C LYS A 2 24.56 17.20 1.31
N ILE A 3 23.77 16.46 0.53
CA ILE A 3 22.30 16.47 0.57
C ILE A 3 21.69 15.84 1.84
N LEU A 4 22.46 15.03 2.59
CA LEU A 4 22.01 14.43 3.86
C LEU A 4 22.17 15.37 5.07
N LYS A 5 22.85 16.51 4.88
CA LYS A 5 23.04 17.49 5.95
C LYS A 5 21.70 18.07 6.38
N ARG A 6 21.63 18.45 7.66
CA ARG A 6 20.44 19.06 8.26
C ARG A 6 19.95 20.28 7.48
N GLU A 7 20.88 21.09 6.99
CA GLU A 7 20.62 22.29 6.17
C GLU A 7 19.81 22.01 4.89
N ASN A 8 19.90 20.77 4.37
CA ASN A 8 19.24 20.33 3.15
C ASN A 8 17.98 19.48 3.42
N SER A 9 17.56 19.33 4.68
CA SER A 9 16.37 18.54 5.07
C SER A 9 15.06 19.03 4.43
N TRP A 10 14.93 20.34 4.18
CA TRP A 10 13.78 20.91 3.47
C TRP A 10 13.69 20.44 2.01
N VAL A 11 14.83 20.12 1.37
CA VAL A 11 14.84 19.54 0.02
C VAL A 11 14.17 18.17 0.04
N TRP A 12 14.43 17.35 1.06
CA TRP A 12 13.79 16.04 1.24
C TRP A 12 12.29 16.16 1.51
N LEU A 13 11.85 17.20 2.22
CA LEU A 13 10.42 17.50 2.39
C LEU A 13 9.75 17.84 1.04
N LEU A 14 10.36 18.71 0.23
CA LEU A 14 9.82 19.03 -1.09
C LEU A 14 9.80 17.81 -2.01
N LEU A 15 10.90 17.04 -2.02
CA LEU A 15 10.97 15.80 -2.79
C LEU A 15 9.89 14.81 -2.35
N PHE A 16 9.63 14.64 -1.05
CA PHE A 16 8.53 13.81 -0.58
C PHE A 16 7.17 14.25 -1.15
N LEU A 17 6.86 15.55 -1.08
CA LEU A 17 5.59 16.10 -1.58
C LEU A 17 5.42 15.96 -3.10
N PHE A 18 6.46 16.26 -3.88
CA PHE A 18 6.39 16.22 -5.35
C PHE A 18 6.56 14.82 -5.94
N SER A 19 7.22 13.90 -5.24
CA SER A 19 7.48 12.52 -5.70
C SER A 19 6.52 11.48 -5.11
N SER A 20 5.53 11.95 -4.33
CA SER A 20 4.62 11.11 -3.53
C SER A 20 5.35 10.12 -2.62
N GLY A 21 6.56 10.49 -2.18
CA GLY A 21 7.42 9.70 -1.32
C GLY A 21 8.34 8.70 -2.02
N SER A 22 8.39 8.63 -3.35
CA SER A 22 9.37 7.78 -4.07
C SER A 22 10.83 8.25 -3.89
N SER A 23 11.03 9.50 -3.49
CA SER A 23 12.35 10.03 -3.10
C SER A 23 13.04 9.23 -1.99
N THR A 24 12.32 8.48 -1.14
CA THR A 24 12.95 7.60 -0.14
C THR A 24 13.70 6.43 -0.75
N LEU A 25 13.42 6.05 -2.00
CA LEU A 25 14.23 5.07 -2.73
C LEU A 25 15.64 5.63 -3.00
N VAL A 26 15.71 6.88 -3.43
CA VAL A 26 16.99 7.59 -3.64
C VAL A 26 17.70 7.76 -2.30
N LEU A 27 16.97 8.11 -1.23
CA LEU A 27 17.53 8.19 0.12
C LEU A 27 18.09 6.84 0.58
N GLY A 28 17.38 5.74 0.33
CA GLY A 28 17.84 4.39 0.61
C GLY A 28 19.11 4.03 -0.14
N ALA A 29 19.24 4.46 -1.39
CA ALA A 29 20.48 4.28 -2.16
C ALA A 29 21.64 5.08 -1.56
N LEU A 30 21.39 6.31 -1.13
CA LEU A 30 22.39 7.13 -0.44
C LEU A 30 22.84 6.50 0.88
N LEU A 31 21.93 5.88 1.62
CA LEU A 31 22.22 5.21 2.90
C LEU A 31 22.68 3.75 2.74
N ASP A 32 22.89 3.28 1.51
CA ASP A 32 23.33 1.92 1.17
C ASP A 32 22.49 0.80 1.84
N VAL A 33 21.16 0.97 1.91
CA VAL A 33 20.26 0.02 2.60
C VAL A 33 19.77 -1.13 1.70
N TYR A 34 20.19 -1.15 0.43
CA TYR A 34 19.77 -2.16 -0.55
C TYR A 34 20.61 -3.43 -0.48
N ASN A 35 19.95 -4.58 -0.32
CA ASN A 35 20.55 -5.90 -0.26
C ASN A 35 20.13 -6.73 -1.48
N ARG A 36 21.12 -7.30 -2.18
CA ARG A 36 20.92 -8.10 -3.39
C ARG A 36 20.26 -9.46 -3.13
N ASP A 37 20.32 -9.96 -1.91
CA ASP A 37 19.72 -11.25 -1.53
C ASP A 37 18.26 -11.12 -1.03
N ALA A 38 17.80 -9.88 -0.85
CA ALA A 38 16.46 -9.58 -0.35
C ALA A 38 15.34 -9.89 -1.36
N TRP A 39 14.10 -9.95 -0.88
CA TRP A 39 12.92 -10.25 -1.70
C TRP A 39 12.73 -9.25 -2.84
N TYR A 40 13.00 -7.96 -2.62
CA TYR A 40 12.83 -6.92 -3.64
C TYR A 40 13.87 -6.99 -4.77
N ALA A 41 14.93 -7.79 -4.64
CA ALA A 41 15.89 -8.03 -5.72
C ALA A 41 15.48 -9.21 -6.63
N LYS A 42 14.56 -10.06 -6.16
CA LYS A 42 14.11 -11.27 -6.84
C LYS A 42 12.85 -10.98 -7.65
N TRP A 43 12.95 -11.03 -8.99
CA TRP A 43 11.87 -10.66 -9.91
C TRP A 43 10.57 -11.45 -9.69
N GLN A 44 10.66 -12.69 -9.18
CA GLN A 44 9.51 -13.54 -8.94
C GLN A 44 8.49 -12.89 -7.99
N TYR A 45 8.97 -12.18 -6.95
CA TYR A 45 8.09 -11.51 -6.00
C TYR A 45 7.39 -10.29 -6.62
N TRP A 46 8.03 -9.60 -7.57
CA TRP A 46 7.41 -8.49 -8.29
C TRP A 46 6.29 -8.95 -9.21
N VAL A 47 6.48 -10.07 -9.91
CA VAL A 47 5.44 -10.66 -10.75
C VAL A 47 4.27 -11.15 -9.90
N MET A 48 4.54 -11.77 -8.75
CA MET A 48 3.49 -12.09 -7.77
C MET A 48 2.76 -10.84 -7.29
N GLY A 49 3.49 -9.77 -6.94
CA GLY A 49 2.90 -8.50 -6.52
C GLY A 49 1.99 -7.88 -7.58
N LEU A 50 2.38 -7.94 -8.86
CA LEU A 50 1.57 -7.45 -9.98
C LEU A 50 0.28 -8.26 -10.16
N LEU A 51 0.34 -9.59 -10.00
CA LEU A 51 -0.85 -10.45 -9.99
C LEU A 51 -1.81 -10.06 -8.86
N PHE A 52 -1.29 -9.82 -7.65
CA PHE A 52 -2.10 -9.35 -6.52
C PHE A 52 -2.67 -7.94 -6.74
N PHE A 53 -2.05 -7.11 -7.58
CA PHE A 53 -2.59 -5.80 -7.95
C PHE A 53 -3.72 -5.86 -8.98
N ILE A 54 -3.75 -6.90 -9.82
CA ILE A 54 -4.87 -7.19 -10.73
C ILE A 54 -6.02 -7.88 -9.98
N PHE A 55 -5.72 -8.56 -8.87
CA PHE A 55 -6.69 -9.30 -8.05
C PHE A 55 -7.93 -8.49 -7.61
N PRO A 56 -7.86 -7.20 -7.24
CA PRO A 56 -9.02 -6.35 -7.01
C PRO A 56 -10.04 -6.34 -8.16
N PHE A 57 -9.59 -6.35 -9.41
CA PHE A 57 -10.49 -6.42 -10.57
C PHE A 57 -11.24 -7.76 -10.62
N PHE A 58 -10.54 -8.87 -10.36
CA PHE A 58 -11.16 -10.19 -10.27
C PHE A 58 -12.12 -10.30 -9.07
N ILE A 59 -11.78 -9.70 -7.94
CA ILE A 59 -12.70 -9.61 -6.78
C ILE A 59 -14.00 -8.92 -7.20
N MET A 60 -13.93 -7.80 -7.93
CA MET A 60 -15.12 -7.11 -8.41
C MET A 60 -15.94 -7.96 -9.39
N LEU A 61 -15.31 -8.73 -10.27
CA LEU A 61 -16.00 -9.68 -11.14
C LEU A 61 -16.70 -10.80 -10.36
N VAL A 62 -16.07 -11.31 -9.30
CA VAL A 62 -16.67 -12.33 -8.42
C VAL A 62 -17.85 -11.74 -7.65
N ILE A 63 -17.71 -10.53 -7.08
CA ILE A 63 -18.81 -9.80 -6.42
C ILE A 63 -19.99 -9.63 -7.38
N PHE A 64 -19.71 -9.20 -8.62
CA PHE A 64 -20.74 -9.07 -9.66
C PHE A 64 -21.41 -10.40 -9.97
N ASN A 65 -20.63 -11.48 -10.13
CA ASN A 65 -21.17 -12.81 -10.39
C ASN A 65 -22.06 -13.31 -9.23
N ILE A 66 -21.61 -13.15 -7.97
CA ILE A 66 -22.39 -13.49 -6.77
C ILE A 66 -23.70 -12.70 -6.73
N GLN A 67 -23.67 -11.41 -7.05
CA GLN A 67 -24.87 -10.58 -7.13
C GLN A 67 -25.86 -11.11 -8.17
N ILE A 68 -25.39 -11.47 -9.36
CA ILE A 68 -26.25 -12.05 -10.42
C ILE A 68 -26.80 -13.43 -9.99
N ILE A 69 -26.00 -14.25 -9.31
CA ILE A 69 -26.45 -15.55 -8.76
C ILE A 69 -27.55 -15.33 -7.72
N ALA A 70 -27.36 -14.41 -6.77
CA ALA A 70 -28.35 -14.12 -5.73
C ALA A 70 -29.67 -13.62 -6.34
N LEU A 71 -29.61 -12.73 -7.33
CA LEU A 71 -30.79 -12.26 -8.06
C LEU A 71 -31.48 -13.38 -8.86
N THR A 72 -30.71 -14.28 -9.46
CA THR A 72 -31.24 -15.43 -10.21
C THR A 72 -31.90 -16.44 -9.28
N ALA A 73 -31.26 -16.78 -8.16
CA ALA A 73 -31.82 -17.62 -7.10
C ALA A 73 -33.10 -17.02 -6.52
N ALA A 74 -33.16 -15.68 -6.40
CA ALA A 74 -34.36 -15.00 -5.95
C ALA A 74 -35.52 -15.12 -6.94
N LYS A 75 -35.26 -15.04 -8.25
CA LYS A 75 -36.25 -15.27 -9.31
C LYS A 75 -36.75 -16.73 -9.37
N LEU A 76 -35.89 -17.69 -9.03
CA LEU A 76 -36.23 -19.12 -8.97
C LEU A 76 -36.81 -19.55 -7.62
N ASP A 77 -37.12 -18.61 -6.73
CA ASP A 77 -37.69 -18.83 -5.39
C ASP A 77 -36.87 -19.78 -4.50
N VAL A 78 -35.55 -19.76 -4.62
CA VAL A 78 -34.65 -20.59 -3.80
C VAL A 78 -34.70 -20.15 -2.33
N SER A 79 -34.83 -21.11 -1.42
CA SER A 79 -34.85 -20.86 0.03
C SER A 79 -33.57 -20.18 0.53
N GLY A 80 -33.69 -19.21 1.44
CA GLY A 80 -32.55 -18.49 2.02
C GLY A 80 -31.99 -17.33 1.19
N LYS A 81 -32.59 -17.01 0.02
CA LYS A 81 -32.23 -15.89 -0.87
C LYS A 81 -32.12 -14.52 -0.17
N GLU A 82 -32.93 -14.28 0.87
CA GLU A 82 -33.01 -12.99 1.57
C GLU A 82 -31.73 -12.66 2.34
N ILE A 83 -31.02 -13.69 2.82
CA ILE A 83 -29.78 -13.55 3.57
C ILE A 83 -28.70 -12.94 2.67
N TYR A 84 -28.53 -13.45 1.45
CA TYR A 84 -27.48 -13.03 0.52
C TYR A 84 -27.83 -11.78 -0.30
N LEU A 85 -29.12 -11.41 -0.37
CA LEU A 85 -29.57 -10.11 -0.86
C LEU A 85 -29.46 -9.01 0.20
N SER A 86 -29.20 -9.37 1.46
CA SER A 86 -29.10 -8.42 2.57
C SER A 86 -27.88 -7.51 2.40
N PRO A 87 -28.06 -6.17 2.43
CA PRO A 87 -26.96 -5.21 2.36
C PRO A 87 -25.91 -5.39 3.48
N TYR A 88 -26.32 -5.92 4.65
CA TYR A 88 -25.44 -6.10 5.80
C TYR A 88 -24.32 -7.11 5.55
N ILE A 89 -24.58 -8.18 4.78
CA ILE A 89 -23.55 -9.18 4.44
C ILE A 89 -22.50 -8.55 3.54
N TRP A 90 -22.92 -7.78 2.54
CA TRP A 90 -22.03 -7.08 1.63
C TRP A 90 -21.16 -6.05 2.35
N ILE A 91 -21.72 -5.30 3.29
CA ILE A 91 -20.98 -4.35 4.13
C ILE A 91 -19.89 -5.07 4.93
N LEU A 92 -20.20 -6.21 5.55
CA LEU A 92 -19.23 -6.99 6.33
C LEU A 92 -18.07 -7.48 5.47
N CYS A 93 -18.34 -7.93 4.24
CA CYS A 93 -17.31 -8.34 3.29
C CYS A 93 -16.36 -7.20 2.87
N VAL A 94 -16.83 -5.95 2.84
CA VAL A 94 -16.02 -4.78 2.45
C VAL A 94 -15.21 -4.22 3.63
N ILE A 95 -15.72 -4.33 4.85
CA ILE A 95 -15.09 -3.78 6.06
C ILE A 95 -13.65 -4.31 6.25
N ILE A 96 -13.47 -5.63 6.18
CA ILE A 96 -12.18 -6.29 6.46
C ILE A 96 -11.05 -5.77 5.55
N PRO A 97 -11.19 -5.76 4.20
CA PRO A 97 -10.13 -5.25 3.33
C PRO A 97 -9.88 -3.75 3.52
N VAL A 98 -10.92 -2.94 3.74
CA VAL A 98 -10.77 -1.48 3.92
C VAL A 98 -9.91 -1.15 5.13
N PHE A 99 -10.14 -1.80 6.28
CA PHE A 99 -9.32 -1.57 7.47
C PHE A 99 -7.85 -1.94 7.23
N GLY A 100 -7.58 -3.05 6.54
CA GLY A 100 -6.21 -3.45 6.19
C GLY A 100 -5.46 -2.37 5.40
N TRP A 101 -6.10 -1.81 4.36
CA TRP A 101 -5.51 -0.74 3.55
C TRP A 101 -5.28 0.56 4.33
N ILE A 102 -6.19 0.91 5.24
CA ILE A 102 -6.02 2.08 6.11
C ILE A 102 -4.77 1.93 6.98
N PHE A 103 -4.56 0.77 7.61
CA PHE A 103 -3.36 0.53 8.42
C PHE A 103 -2.07 0.61 7.59
N VAL A 104 -2.07 0.04 6.38
CA VAL A 104 -0.93 0.15 5.46
C VAL A 104 -0.63 1.61 5.12
N LEU A 105 -1.66 2.41 4.84
CA LEU A 105 -1.50 3.84 4.54
C LEU A 105 -0.95 4.62 5.75
N VAL A 106 -1.48 4.38 6.95
CA VAL A 106 -1.01 5.03 8.18
C VAL A 106 0.47 4.69 8.45
N MET A 107 0.84 3.42 8.32
CA MET A 107 2.23 2.98 8.47
C MET A 107 3.13 3.65 7.43
N TYR A 108 2.71 3.70 6.16
CA TYR A 108 3.45 4.34 5.08
C TYR A 108 3.72 5.82 5.37
N LEU A 109 2.68 6.58 5.73
CA LEU A 109 2.81 8.00 6.08
C LEU A 109 3.69 8.21 7.31
N TYR A 110 3.51 7.39 8.35
CA TYR A 110 4.30 7.44 9.56
C TYR A 110 5.80 7.32 9.25
N LEU A 111 6.19 6.28 8.50
CA LEU A 111 7.59 6.03 8.15
C LEU A 111 8.17 7.18 7.33
N GLN A 112 7.45 7.64 6.31
CA GLN A 112 7.88 8.74 5.44
C GLN A 112 8.13 10.04 6.23
N ILE A 113 7.18 10.44 7.08
CA ILE A 113 7.28 11.66 7.87
C ILE A 113 8.42 11.55 8.88
N PHE A 114 8.53 10.43 9.60
CA PHE A 114 9.59 10.26 10.61
C PHE A 114 10.98 10.18 10.01
N THR A 115 11.14 9.62 8.81
CA THR A 115 12.41 9.67 8.06
C THR A 115 12.84 11.11 7.81
N ILE A 116 11.92 11.98 7.38
CA ILE A 116 12.21 13.42 7.15
C ILE A 116 12.52 14.12 8.47
N ILE A 117 11.77 13.84 9.54
CA ILE A 117 12.05 14.38 10.88
C ILE A 117 13.46 14.02 11.33
N LYS A 118 13.89 12.77 11.11
CA LYS A 118 15.25 12.32 11.47
C LYS A 118 16.33 13.03 10.65
N LEU A 119 16.10 13.28 9.37
CA LEU A 119 16.98 14.11 8.55
C LEU A 119 17.04 15.56 9.06
N TYR A 120 15.89 16.13 9.46
CA TYR A 120 15.81 17.46 10.08
C TYR A 120 16.49 17.53 11.45
N GLN A 121 16.56 16.42 12.19
CA GLN A 121 17.32 16.32 13.44
C GLN A 121 18.84 16.21 13.22
N GLY A 122 19.30 16.06 11.97
CA GLY A 122 20.72 15.91 11.62
C GLY A 122 21.25 14.48 11.74
N GLU A 123 20.37 13.49 11.97
CA GLU A 123 20.78 12.08 12.09
C GLU A 123 21.36 11.51 10.79
N GLY A 124 21.05 12.13 9.64
CA GLY A 124 21.64 11.79 8.34
C GLY A 124 23.13 12.13 8.22
N GLU A 125 23.65 13.04 9.06
CA GLU A 125 25.05 13.48 8.98
C GLU A 125 26.04 12.39 9.41
N LYS A 126 25.59 11.44 10.23
CA LYS A 126 26.36 10.27 10.66
C LYS A 126 26.82 9.39 9.50
N TYR A 127 26.12 9.44 8.37
CA TYR A 127 26.38 8.62 7.18
C TYR A 127 27.14 9.39 6.09
N ILE A 128 27.60 10.62 6.38
CA ILE A 128 28.38 11.45 5.44
C ILE A 128 29.90 11.24 5.63
N MET A 129 30.31 10.74 6.81
CA MET A 129 31.71 10.51 7.20
C MET A 129 32.31 9.27 6.54
#